data_AF-A0A350ETK1-F1
#
_entry.id   AF-A0A350ETK1-F1
#
_cell.length_a   1.000
_cell.length_b   1.000
_cell.length_c   1.000
_cell.angle_alpha   90.00
_cell.angle_beta   90.00
_cell.angle_gamma   90.00
#
_symmetry.space_group_name_H-M   'P 1'
#
loop_
_entity.id
_entity.type
_entity.pdbx_description
1 polymer ?
#
loop_
_entity_poly.entity_id
_entity_poly.type
_entity_poly.pdbx_seq_one_letter_code
_entity_poly.pdbx_strand_id
1 'polypeptide(L)'
;MLQAYAAESELPARELALIGLSLTGDERVLGLVQQTLMEEFTGKELGRAEVNAMANHVRVLGVHSRTNPKALDFLWTYSTPEQWRFGLRRKWTTSDNVNIDIDRLMATTAIKALGDSSQAQALRMLYELAERPPGEIGALTGAIVDAIFAQQYMADHGVDAWDQLRLDRGVWREQFKWRESEVGRRWDAWQTNVDRLAER
;
A
#
# COMPACT_ATOMS: atom_id res chain seq x y z
N MET A 1 -22.72 8.72 -2.57
CA MET A 1 -21.34 8.71 -2.02
C MET A 1 -20.32 9.40 -2.94
N LEU A 2 -20.23 9.10 -4.24
CA LEU A 2 -19.37 9.86 -5.17
C LEU A 2 -19.65 11.37 -5.20
N GLN A 3 -20.94 11.76 -5.20
CA GLN A 3 -21.34 13.17 -5.06
C GLN A 3 -20.98 13.77 -3.70
N ALA A 4 -20.90 12.96 -2.64
CA ALA A 4 -20.45 13.42 -1.32
C ALA A 4 -18.93 13.64 -1.31
N TYR A 5 -18.15 12.72 -1.88
CA TYR A 5 -16.71 12.92 -2.08
C TYR A 5 -16.39 14.20 -2.88
N ALA A 6 -17.12 14.46 -3.96
CA ALA A 6 -16.95 15.65 -4.78
C ALA A 6 -17.42 16.96 -4.10
N ALA A 7 -18.37 16.87 -3.16
CA ALA A 7 -18.92 18.03 -2.46
C ALA A 7 -18.10 18.43 -1.21
N GLU A 8 -17.29 17.54 -0.66
CA GLU A 8 -16.48 17.84 0.52
C GLU A 8 -15.25 18.67 0.16
N SER A 9 -14.94 19.69 0.96
CA SER A 9 -13.75 20.54 0.81
C SER A 9 -12.61 20.17 1.77
N GLU A 10 -12.90 19.41 2.82
CA GLU A 10 -11.94 19.05 3.85
C GLU A 10 -11.33 17.66 3.58
N LEU A 11 -9.98 17.59 3.61
CA LEU A 11 -9.20 16.37 3.40
C LEU A 11 -9.66 15.17 4.27
N PRO A 12 -9.91 15.32 5.59
CA PRO A 12 -10.35 14.20 6.43
C PRO A 12 -11.72 13.62 6.02
N ALA A 13 -12.67 14.45 5.61
CA ALA A 13 -14.00 14.01 5.19
C ALA A 13 -13.95 13.28 3.84
N ARG A 14 -13.10 13.76 2.92
CA ARG A 14 -12.83 13.08 1.63
C ARG A 14 -12.17 11.72 1.82
N GLU A 15 -11.22 11.59 2.73
CA GLU A 15 -10.56 10.31 3.02
C GLU A 15 -11.56 9.26 3.52
N LEU A 16 -12.45 9.63 4.44
CA LEU A 16 -13.50 8.73 4.93
C LEU A 16 -14.49 8.33 3.82
N ALA A 17 -14.87 9.27 2.95
CA ALA A 17 -15.73 8.98 1.82
C ALA A 17 -15.05 8.04 0.80
N LEU A 18 -13.75 8.19 0.55
CA LEU A 18 -12.97 7.32 -0.32
C LEU A 18 -12.84 5.90 0.26
N ILE A 19 -12.65 5.78 1.58
CA ILE A 19 -12.65 4.49 2.29
C ILE A 19 -14.01 3.82 2.18
N GLY A 20 -15.11 4.55 2.41
CA GLY A 20 -16.46 4.00 2.26
C GLY A 20 -16.76 3.54 0.82
N LEU A 21 -16.27 4.28 -0.18
CA LEU A 21 -16.41 3.92 -1.59
C LEU A 21 -15.58 2.69 -1.97
N SER A 22 -14.39 2.49 -1.40
CA SER A 22 -13.53 1.35 -1.73
C SER A 22 -14.17 0.00 -1.41
N LEU A 23 -15.00 -0.04 -0.36
CA LEU A 23 -15.77 -1.20 0.08
C LEU A 23 -16.89 -1.60 -0.89
N THR A 24 -17.30 -0.70 -1.80
CA THR A 24 -18.42 -0.94 -2.73
C THR A 24 -18.01 -1.70 -4.00
N GLY A 25 -16.71 -1.83 -4.27
CA GLY A 25 -16.22 -2.44 -5.52
C GLY A 25 -16.46 -1.59 -6.77
N ASP A 26 -16.85 -0.33 -6.65
CA ASP A 26 -17.12 0.58 -7.77
C ASP A 26 -15.84 0.96 -8.53
N GLU A 27 -15.75 0.59 -9.81
CA GLU A 27 -14.56 0.83 -10.65
C GLU A 27 -14.16 2.31 -10.75
N ARG A 28 -15.10 3.23 -10.50
CA ARG A 28 -14.83 4.68 -10.49
C ARG A 28 -13.86 5.08 -9.38
N VAL A 29 -13.74 4.28 -8.32
CA VAL A 29 -12.80 4.53 -7.21
C VAL A 29 -11.36 4.57 -7.70
N LEU A 30 -10.96 3.66 -8.60
CA LEU A 30 -9.63 3.69 -9.20
C LEU A 30 -9.40 5.00 -9.96
N GLY A 31 -10.36 5.41 -10.77
CA GLY A 31 -10.30 6.68 -11.52
C GLY A 31 -10.16 7.89 -10.60
N LEU A 32 -10.93 7.96 -9.50
CA LEU A 32 -10.82 9.02 -8.50
C LEU A 32 -9.44 9.04 -7.83
N VAL A 33 -8.95 7.87 -7.38
CA VAL A 33 -7.63 7.79 -6.73
C VAL A 33 -6.53 8.25 -7.68
N GLN A 34 -6.55 7.76 -8.92
CA GLN A 34 -5.60 8.17 -9.95
C GLN A 34 -5.69 9.68 -10.20
N GLN A 35 -6.90 10.21 -10.34
CA GLN A 35 -7.13 11.64 -10.54
C GLN A 35 -6.59 12.46 -9.37
N THR A 36 -6.89 12.09 -8.12
CA THR A 36 -6.39 12.79 -6.93
C THR A 36 -4.86 12.74 -6.84
N LEU A 37 -4.25 11.57 -7.07
CA LEU A 37 -2.79 11.42 -7.04
C LEU A 37 -2.08 12.24 -8.13
N MET A 38 -2.72 12.46 -9.29
CA MET A 38 -2.14 13.19 -10.42
C MET A 38 -2.48 14.68 -10.43
N GLU A 39 -3.71 15.06 -10.13
CA GLU A 39 -4.25 16.40 -10.37
C GLU A 39 -4.34 17.23 -9.10
N GLU A 40 -4.85 16.67 -8.00
CA GLU A 40 -5.16 17.44 -6.77
C GLU A 40 -3.92 18.00 -6.08
N PHE A 41 -2.78 17.31 -6.24
CA PHE A 41 -1.50 17.71 -5.69
C PHE A 41 -0.61 18.46 -6.68
N THR A 42 -1.01 18.59 -7.95
CA THR A 42 -0.18 19.26 -8.97
C THR A 42 0.17 20.69 -8.56
N GLY A 43 1.46 21.03 -8.63
CA GLY A 43 2.01 22.35 -8.32
C GLY A 43 2.08 22.67 -6.83
N LYS A 44 1.69 21.73 -5.94
CA LYS A 44 1.73 21.92 -4.49
C LYS A 44 3.05 21.44 -3.90
N GLU A 45 3.46 22.14 -2.85
CA GLU A 45 4.45 21.67 -1.88
C GLU A 45 3.69 20.90 -0.79
N LEU A 46 3.99 19.60 -0.65
CA LEU A 46 3.25 18.69 0.21
C LEU A 46 3.83 18.69 1.62
N GLY A 47 2.96 18.99 2.59
CA GLY A 47 3.23 18.78 4.00
C GLY A 47 2.96 17.33 4.41
N ARG A 48 3.17 17.04 5.70
CA ARG A 48 2.98 15.69 6.26
C ARG A 48 1.54 15.18 6.11
N ALA A 49 0.55 16.07 6.21
CA ALA A 49 -0.85 15.70 6.08
C ALA A 49 -1.18 15.24 4.66
N GLU A 50 -0.72 15.97 3.64
CA GLU A 50 -0.92 15.63 2.23
C GLU A 50 -0.21 14.32 1.86
N VAL A 51 1.02 14.12 2.35
CA VAL A 51 1.77 12.88 2.15
C VAL A 51 1.03 11.68 2.75
N ASN A 52 0.48 11.83 3.95
CA ASN A 52 -0.32 10.78 4.59
C ASN A 52 -1.63 10.52 3.81
N ALA A 53 -2.28 11.57 3.33
CA ALA A 53 -3.47 11.46 2.50
C ALA A 53 -3.18 10.64 1.25
N MET A 54 -2.10 10.96 0.51
CA MET A 54 -1.69 10.20 -0.68
C MET A 54 -1.48 8.71 -0.38
N ALA A 55 -0.78 8.38 0.72
CA ALA A 55 -0.58 7.00 1.13
C ALA A 55 -1.93 6.30 1.44
N ASN A 56 -2.86 6.98 2.13
CA ASN A 56 -4.19 6.44 2.40
C ASN A 56 -4.98 6.15 1.11
N HIS A 57 -4.87 7.01 0.10
CA HIS A 57 -5.51 6.77 -1.21
C HIS A 57 -4.99 5.49 -1.88
N VAL A 58 -3.68 5.21 -1.78
CA VAL A 58 -3.11 3.95 -2.30
C VAL A 58 -3.59 2.74 -1.50
N ARG A 59 -3.70 2.84 -0.16
CA ARG A 59 -4.24 1.74 0.67
C ARG A 59 -5.66 1.37 0.30
N VAL A 60 -6.48 2.35 -0.07
CA VAL A 60 -7.86 2.13 -0.53
C VAL A 60 -7.90 1.23 -1.76
N LEU A 61 -6.91 1.32 -2.66
CA LEU A 61 -6.81 0.42 -3.81
C LEU A 61 -6.56 -1.03 -3.41
N GLY A 62 -5.92 -1.29 -2.27
CA GLY A 62 -5.70 -2.65 -1.77
C GLY A 62 -7.02 -3.39 -1.53
N VAL A 63 -7.94 -2.75 -0.79
CA VAL A 63 -9.29 -3.28 -0.55
C VAL A 63 -10.09 -3.36 -1.85
N HIS A 64 -10.02 -2.31 -2.67
CA HIS A 64 -10.73 -2.29 -3.95
C HIS A 64 -10.24 -3.38 -4.92
N SER A 65 -8.95 -3.73 -4.86
CA SER A 65 -8.37 -4.76 -5.70
C SER A 65 -8.93 -6.15 -5.44
N ARG A 66 -9.64 -6.40 -4.34
CA ARG A 66 -10.35 -7.67 -4.10
C ARG A 66 -11.38 -7.99 -5.18
N THR A 67 -11.94 -6.96 -5.81
CA THR A 67 -12.99 -7.08 -6.83
C THR A 67 -12.64 -6.41 -8.16
N ASN A 68 -11.56 -5.63 -8.22
CA ASN A 68 -11.14 -4.92 -9.42
C ASN A 68 -9.68 -5.24 -9.81
N PRO A 69 -9.45 -6.06 -10.87
CA PRO A 69 -8.10 -6.39 -11.34
C PRO A 69 -7.25 -5.18 -11.73
N LYS A 70 -7.85 -4.09 -12.23
CA LYS A 70 -7.10 -2.88 -12.61
C LYS A 70 -6.46 -2.19 -11.40
N ALA A 71 -7.09 -2.29 -10.22
CA ALA A 71 -6.50 -1.76 -9.00
C ALA A 71 -5.29 -2.61 -8.57
N LEU A 72 -5.34 -3.93 -8.77
CA LEU A 72 -4.20 -4.81 -8.55
C LEU A 72 -3.04 -4.47 -9.50
N ASP A 73 -3.32 -4.32 -10.80
CA ASP A 73 -2.32 -3.94 -11.80
C ASP A 73 -1.67 -2.58 -11.49
N PHE A 74 -2.46 -1.62 -11.00
CA PHE A 74 -1.95 -0.33 -10.55
C PHE A 74 -0.96 -0.51 -9.38
N LEU A 75 -1.36 -1.23 -8.34
CA LEU A 75 -0.52 -1.48 -7.17
C LEU A 75 0.78 -2.20 -7.55
N TRP A 76 0.72 -3.13 -8.50
CA TRP A 76 1.90 -3.80 -9.05
C TRP A 76 2.81 -2.86 -9.83
N THR A 77 2.23 -2.07 -10.74
CA THR A 77 2.98 -1.10 -11.55
C THR A 77 3.75 -0.11 -10.68
N TYR A 78 3.15 0.28 -9.56
CA TYR A 78 3.72 1.25 -8.62
C TYR A 78 4.31 0.59 -7.36
N SER A 79 4.80 -0.63 -7.45
CA SER A 79 5.41 -1.33 -6.30
C SER A 79 6.88 -0.96 -6.04
N THR A 80 7.48 -0.05 -6.82
CA THR A 80 8.86 0.43 -6.60
C THR A 80 8.97 1.95 -6.54
N PRO A 81 9.98 2.51 -5.83
CA PRO A 81 10.19 3.95 -5.74
C PRO A 81 10.36 4.63 -7.10
N GLU A 82 11.06 3.99 -8.04
CA GLU A 82 11.32 4.54 -9.38
C GLU A 82 10.03 4.80 -10.15
N GLN A 83 9.03 3.92 -9.99
CA GLN A 83 7.74 4.06 -10.66
C GLN A 83 6.94 5.24 -10.10
N TRP A 84 7.05 5.52 -8.81
CA TRP A 84 6.49 6.74 -8.23
C TRP A 84 7.24 7.99 -8.66
N ARG A 85 8.57 7.91 -8.74
CA ARG A 85 9.43 9.01 -9.15
C ARG A 85 9.18 9.47 -10.59
N PHE A 86 9.03 8.51 -11.52
CA PHE A 86 8.98 8.80 -12.96
C PHE A 86 7.63 8.51 -13.62
N GLY A 87 6.84 7.59 -13.08
CA GLY A 87 5.63 7.08 -13.75
C GLY A 87 4.44 8.05 -13.74
N LEU A 88 4.13 8.67 -12.61
CA LEU A 88 2.92 9.51 -12.47
C LEU A 88 3.02 10.93 -13.05
N ARG A 89 4.05 11.25 -13.86
CA ARG A 89 4.38 12.64 -14.24
C ARG A 89 4.32 13.56 -13.01
N ARG A 90 5.05 13.18 -11.95
CA ARG A 90 5.05 13.88 -10.66
C ARG A 90 5.20 15.39 -10.86
N LYS A 91 4.20 16.15 -10.39
CA LYS A 91 4.17 17.64 -10.44
C LYS A 91 4.12 18.27 -9.06
N TRP A 92 4.48 17.52 -8.02
CA TRP A 92 4.44 17.95 -6.63
C TRP A 92 5.82 17.76 -5.98
N THR A 93 6.16 18.67 -5.08
CA THR A 93 7.37 18.61 -4.24
C THR A 93 6.96 18.33 -2.80
N THR A 94 7.89 17.90 -1.95
CA THR A 94 7.66 17.79 -0.50
C THR A 94 8.29 19.00 0.17
N SER A 95 7.69 19.50 1.25
CA SER A 95 8.27 20.61 1.98
C SER A 95 9.58 20.22 2.68
N ASP A 96 10.47 21.19 2.87
CA ASP A 96 11.81 20.95 3.45
C ASP A 96 11.76 20.38 4.88
N ASN A 97 10.66 20.61 5.60
CA ASN A 97 10.42 20.06 6.94
C ASN A 97 9.83 18.63 6.93
N VAL A 98 9.52 18.07 5.76
CA VAL A 98 9.08 16.69 5.59
C VAL A 98 10.29 15.83 5.26
N ASN A 99 10.95 15.33 6.32
CA ASN A 99 12.04 14.36 6.19
C ASN A 99 11.48 12.94 5.93
N ILE A 100 10.81 12.75 4.79
CA ILE A 100 10.24 11.48 4.34
C ILE A 100 10.60 11.26 2.88
N ASP A 101 11.20 10.12 2.57
CA ASP A 101 11.28 9.64 1.19
C ASP A 101 9.89 9.20 0.72
N ILE A 102 9.19 10.11 0.07
CA ILE A 102 7.82 9.89 -0.41
C ILE A 102 7.75 8.78 -1.47
N ASP A 103 8.74 8.66 -2.35
CA ASP A 103 8.74 7.62 -3.39
C ASP A 103 8.78 6.24 -2.72
N ARG A 104 9.64 6.07 -1.71
CA ARG A 104 9.72 4.86 -0.89
C ARG A 104 8.45 4.62 -0.07
N LEU A 105 7.87 5.67 0.53
CA LEU A 105 6.62 5.55 1.29
C LEU A 105 5.48 5.04 0.39
N MET A 106 5.36 5.60 -0.80
CA MET A 106 4.30 5.24 -1.74
C MET A 106 4.49 3.81 -2.27
N ALA A 107 5.72 3.41 -2.60
CA ALA A 107 6.05 2.02 -2.97
C ALA A 107 5.75 1.03 -1.84
N THR A 108 6.19 1.34 -0.61
CA THR A 108 5.89 0.57 0.60
C THR A 108 4.38 0.40 0.78
N THR A 109 3.63 1.48 0.55
CA THR A 109 2.18 1.47 0.71
C THR A 109 1.50 0.64 -0.38
N ALA A 110 1.97 0.72 -1.62
CA ALA A 110 1.47 -0.10 -2.71
C ALA A 110 1.70 -1.60 -2.46
N ILE A 111 2.89 -1.98 -1.99
CA ILE A 111 3.22 -3.38 -1.64
C ILE A 111 2.30 -3.87 -0.51
N LYS A 112 2.14 -3.09 0.57
CA LYS A 112 1.22 -3.47 1.65
C LYS A 112 -0.22 -3.62 1.16
N ALA A 113 -0.65 -2.75 0.25
CA ALA A 113 -1.98 -2.81 -0.35
C ALA A 113 -2.16 -4.02 -1.29
N LEU A 114 -1.11 -4.54 -1.95
CA LEU A 114 -1.17 -5.85 -2.63
C LEU A 114 -1.53 -6.95 -1.62
N GLY A 115 -0.98 -6.86 -0.41
CA GLY A 115 -1.32 -7.74 0.71
C GLY A 115 -2.81 -7.76 1.05
N ASP A 116 -3.53 -6.64 0.86
CA ASP A 116 -4.96 -6.51 1.17
C ASP A 116 -5.90 -7.09 0.09
N SER A 117 -5.37 -7.51 -1.07
CA SER A 117 -6.13 -7.90 -2.26
C SER A 117 -6.89 -9.23 -2.15
N SER A 118 -6.50 -10.13 -1.24
CA SER A 118 -6.94 -11.54 -1.13
C SER A 118 -6.87 -12.40 -2.41
N GLN A 119 -6.45 -11.83 -3.55
CA GLN A 119 -6.29 -12.54 -4.80
C GLN A 119 -5.01 -13.38 -4.81
N ALA A 120 -5.09 -14.62 -5.31
CA ALA A 120 -3.92 -15.49 -5.50
C ALA A 120 -2.85 -14.87 -6.41
N GLN A 121 -3.25 -14.01 -7.36
CA GLN A 121 -2.32 -13.27 -8.21
C GLN A 121 -1.45 -12.29 -7.41
N ALA A 122 -2.01 -11.62 -6.39
CA ALA A 122 -1.26 -10.70 -5.54
C ALA A 122 -0.16 -11.43 -4.77
N LEU A 123 -0.44 -12.64 -4.27
CA LEU A 123 0.56 -13.46 -3.60
C LEU A 123 1.73 -13.81 -4.54
N ARG A 124 1.45 -14.18 -5.80
CA ARG A 124 2.51 -14.43 -6.81
C ARG A 124 3.36 -13.19 -7.05
N MET A 125 2.74 -12.02 -7.21
CA MET A 125 3.44 -10.75 -7.36
C MET A 125 4.36 -10.43 -6.16
N LEU A 126 3.92 -10.73 -4.94
CA LEU A 126 4.75 -10.55 -3.74
C LEU A 126 5.97 -11.47 -3.73
N TYR A 127 5.83 -12.73 -4.17
CA TYR A 127 6.97 -13.64 -4.36
C TYR A 127 7.91 -13.14 -5.46
N GLU A 128 7.38 -12.67 -6.59
CA GLU A 128 8.19 -12.08 -7.66
C GLU A 128 8.98 -10.84 -7.18
N LEU A 129 8.40 -10.02 -6.29
CA LEU A 129 9.14 -8.93 -5.65
C LEU A 129 10.25 -9.45 -4.75
N ALA A 130 9.99 -10.50 -3.97
CA ALA A 130 10.96 -11.07 -3.05
C ALA A 130 12.17 -11.73 -3.75
N GLU A 131 12.04 -12.06 -5.04
CA GLU A 131 13.10 -12.63 -5.89
C GLU A 131 13.98 -11.56 -6.56
N ARG A 132 13.62 -10.27 -6.45
CA ARG A 132 14.42 -9.19 -7.05
C ARG A 132 15.78 -9.02 -6.35
N PRO A 133 16.77 -8.41 -7.04
CA PRO A 133 18.08 -8.14 -6.45
C PRO A 133 17.96 -7.35 -5.13
N PRO A 134 18.73 -7.72 -4.08
CA PRO A 134 18.66 -7.05 -2.78
C PRO A 134 18.80 -5.52 -2.83
N GLY A 135 19.62 -4.99 -3.74
CA GLY A 135 19.80 -3.55 -3.92
C GLY A 135 18.54 -2.81 -4.39
N GLU A 136 17.58 -3.50 -5.03
CA GLU A 136 16.31 -2.91 -5.48
C GLU A 136 15.23 -2.94 -4.40
N ILE A 137 15.24 -3.96 -3.53
CA ILE A 137 14.15 -4.23 -2.58
C ILE A 137 14.52 -4.08 -1.12
N GLY A 138 15.79 -3.84 -0.77
CA GLY A 138 16.26 -3.76 0.61
C GLY A 138 15.45 -2.78 1.47
N ALA A 139 15.10 -1.62 0.90
CA ALA A 139 14.31 -0.62 1.61
C ALA A 139 12.81 -0.99 1.77
N LEU A 140 12.36 -2.05 1.10
CA LEU A 140 10.96 -2.47 0.95
C LEU A 140 10.68 -3.85 1.57
N THR A 141 11.69 -4.57 2.06
CA THR A 141 11.57 -5.94 2.61
C THR A 141 10.50 -6.04 3.69
N GLY A 142 10.45 -5.10 4.63
CA GLY A 142 9.41 -5.06 5.66
C GLY A 142 8.00 -4.92 5.09
N ALA A 143 7.82 -4.18 3.98
CA ALA A 143 6.54 -4.05 3.31
C ALA A 143 6.09 -5.38 2.67
N ILE A 144 7.04 -6.11 2.08
CA ILE A 144 6.79 -7.43 1.49
C ILE A 144 6.38 -8.42 2.59
N VAL A 145 7.10 -8.46 3.72
CA VAL A 145 6.76 -9.34 4.86
C VAL A 145 5.37 -9.02 5.41
N ASP A 146 5.05 -7.73 5.59
CA ASP A 146 3.72 -7.30 6.03
C ASP A 146 2.61 -7.77 5.08
N ALA A 147 2.85 -7.65 3.76
CA ALA A 147 1.89 -8.05 2.74
C ALA A 147 1.69 -9.57 2.67
N ILE A 148 2.76 -10.35 2.84
CA ILE A 148 2.70 -11.81 2.93
C ILE A 148 1.91 -12.24 4.16
N PHE A 149 2.18 -11.61 5.32
CA PHE A 149 1.41 -11.86 6.53
C PHE A 149 -0.08 -11.62 6.31
N ALA A 150 -0.46 -10.50 5.69
CA ALA A 150 -1.85 -10.18 5.39
C ALA A 150 -2.53 -11.24 4.52
N GLN A 151 -1.86 -11.68 3.43
CA GLN A 151 -2.38 -12.74 2.55
C GLN A 151 -2.57 -14.06 3.29
N GLN A 152 -1.62 -14.45 4.13
CA GLN A 152 -1.72 -15.70 4.90
C GLN A 152 -2.81 -15.61 5.97
N TYR A 153 -2.90 -14.48 6.68
CA TYR A 153 -3.95 -14.27 7.68
C TYR A 153 -5.35 -14.34 7.04
N MET A 154 -5.54 -13.71 5.88
CA MET A 154 -6.80 -13.80 5.14
C MET A 154 -7.10 -15.22 4.64
N ALA A 155 -6.08 -15.99 4.26
CA ALA A 155 -6.27 -17.39 3.87
C ALA A 155 -6.72 -18.27 5.04
N ASP A 156 -6.16 -18.03 6.24
CA ASP A 156 -6.41 -18.83 7.44
C ASP A 156 -7.71 -18.41 8.17
N HIS A 157 -8.05 -17.11 8.16
CA HIS A 157 -9.12 -16.53 8.99
C HIS A 157 -10.23 -15.85 8.19
N GLY A 158 -10.04 -15.65 6.88
CA GLY A 158 -10.98 -14.93 6.02
C GLY A 158 -10.76 -13.42 5.99
N VAL A 159 -11.34 -12.78 4.97
CA VAL A 159 -11.20 -11.34 4.70
C VAL A 159 -11.85 -10.48 5.80
N ASP A 160 -13.01 -10.89 6.30
CA ASP A 160 -13.74 -10.14 7.34
C ASP A 160 -12.93 -10.04 8.64
N ALA A 161 -12.23 -11.12 9.02
CA ALA A 161 -11.36 -11.14 10.19
C ALA A 161 -10.15 -10.20 10.02
N TRP A 162 -9.58 -10.16 8.80
CA TRP A 162 -8.51 -9.21 8.47
C TRP A 162 -8.98 -7.76 8.55
N ASP A 163 -10.16 -7.46 8.02
CA ASP A 163 -10.72 -6.10 8.05
C ASP A 163 -10.99 -5.64 9.50
N GLN A 164 -11.52 -6.52 10.36
CA GLN A 164 -11.67 -6.25 11.80
C GLN A 164 -10.31 -6.02 12.47
N LEU A 165 -9.32 -6.88 12.21
CA LEU A 165 -7.98 -6.77 12.79
C LEU A 165 -7.31 -5.43 12.46
N ARG A 166 -7.49 -4.95 11.22
CA ARG A 166 -7.00 -3.64 10.75
C ARG A 166 -7.67 -2.49 11.48
N LEU A 167 -8.99 -2.54 11.66
CA LEU A 167 -9.77 -1.49 12.32
C LEU A 167 -9.43 -1.41 13.82
N ASP A 168 -9.25 -2.55 14.48
CA ASP A 168 -8.96 -2.65 15.91
C ASP A 168 -7.49 -2.35 16.27
N ARG A 169 -6.66 -2.00 15.27
CA ARG A 169 -5.21 -1.76 15.42
C ARG A 169 -4.47 -2.95 16.03
N GLY A 170 -5.00 -4.16 15.89
CA GLY A 170 -4.44 -5.39 16.45
C GLY A 170 -3.36 -6.05 15.57
N VAL A 171 -3.21 -5.58 14.33
CA VAL A 171 -2.31 -6.16 13.31
C VAL A 171 -0.91 -6.47 13.85
N TRP A 172 -0.31 -5.55 14.59
CA TRP A 172 1.02 -5.72 15.15
C TRP A 172 1.11 -6.97 16.03
N ARG A 173 0.16 -7.15 16.97
CA ARG A 173 0.17 -8.30 17.89
C ARG A 173 0.06 -9.63 17.16
N GLU A 174 -0.83 -9.73 16.18
CA GLU A 174 -0.98 -10.96 15.40
C GLU A 174 0.22 -11.21 14.50
N GLN A 175 0.85 -10.16 13.97
CA GLN A 175 2.08 -10.29 13.22
C GLN A 175 3.24 -10.81 14.08
N PHE A 176 3.38 -10.36 15.33
CA PHE A 176 4.40 -10.90 16.25
C PHE A 176 4.21 -12.40 16.48
N LYS A 177 2.98 -12.83 16.75
CA LYS A 177 2.66 -14.26 16.88
C LYS A 177 2.96 -15.02 15.60
N TRP A 178 2.60 -14.47 14.45
CA TRP A 178 2.89 -15.09 13.16
C TRP A 178 4.40 -15.23 12.91
N ARG A 179 5.22 -14.25 13.31
CA ARG A 179 6.69 -14.34 13.23
C ARG A 179 7.28 -15.49 14.06
N GLU A 180 6.58 -15.97 15.07
CA GLU A 180 6.97 -17.16 15.85
C GLU A 180 6.64 -18.50 15.15
N SER A 181 5.85 -18.47 14.08
CA SER A 181 5.57 -19.66 13.26
C SER A 181 6.79 -20.05 12.40
N GLU A 182 6.79 -21.27 11.84
CA GLU A 182 7.83 -21.69 10.90
C GLU A 182 7.89 -20.78 9.66
N VAL A 183 6.74 -20.43 9.10
CA VAL A 183 6.66 -19.57 7.91
C VAL A 183 7.12 -18.14 8.23
N GLY A 184 6.66 -17.59 9.35
CA GLY A 184 7.06 -16.25 9.79
C GLY A 184 8.57 -16.16 10.03
N ARG A 185 9.18 -17.15 10.68
CA ARG A 185 10.64 -17.22 10.88
C ARG A 185 11.41 -17.28 9.55
N ARG A 186 10.88 -17.96 8.53
CA ARG A 186 11.52 -18.01 7.20
C ARG A 186 11.54 -16.63 6.53
N TRP A 187 10.45 -15.88 6.64
CA TRP A 187 10.37 -14.52 6.10
C TRP A 187 11.21 -13.51 6.89
N ASP A 188 11.29 -13.66 8.21
CA ASP A 188 12.16 -12.87 9.08
C ASP A 188 13.65 -13.08 8.75
N ALA A 189 14.04 -14.34 8.55
CA ALA A 189 15.39 -14.70 8.11
C ALA A 189 15.70 -14.19 6.69
N TRP A 190 14.74 -14.29 5.77
CA TRP A 190 14.85 -13.72 4.43
C TRP A 190 15.07 -12.20 4.49
N GLN A 191 14.23 -11.47 5.24
CA GLN A 191 14.32 -10.03 5.41
C GLN A 191 15.72 -9.65 5.92
N THR A 192 16.16 -10.28 7.00
CA THR A 192 17.49 -10.03 7.59
C THR A 192 18.62 -10.26 6.59
N ASN A 193 18.54 -11.31 5.78
CA ASN A 193 19.56 -11.60 4.79
C ASN A 193 19.57 -10.58 3.63
N VAL A 194 18.40 -10.20 3.13
CA VAL A 194 18.28 -9.19 2.05
C VAL A 194 18.76 -7.83 2.54
N ASP A 195 18.35 -7.40 3.72
CA ASP A 195 18.75 -6.11 4.31
C ASP A 195 20.29 -6.03 4.43
N ARG A 196 20.92 -7.08 4.95
CA ARG A 196 22.38 -7.20 5.05
C ARG A 196 23.09 -7.17 3.68
N LEU A 197 22.47 -7.71 2.64
CA LEU A 197 23.04 -7.72 1.29
C LEU A 197 22.84 -6.39 0.57
N ALA A 198 21.79 -5.62 0.89
CA ALA A 198 21.51 -4.31 0.33
C ALA A 198 22.44 -3.21 0.87
N GLU A 199 23.03 -3.41 2.05
CA GLU A 199 24.01 -2.50 2.68
C GLU A 199 25.45 -2.64 2.12
N ARG A 200 25.68 -3.58 1.20
CA ARG A 200 27.00 -3.87 0.59
C ARG A 200 27.12 -3.30 -0.81
#